data_AF-A0A966D1Q3-F1
#
_entry.id   AF-A0A966D1Q3-F1
#
_cell.length_a   1.000
_cell.length_b   1.000
_cell.length_c   1.000
_cell.angle_alpha   90.00
_cell.angle_beta   90.00
_cell.angle_gamma   90.00
#
_symmetry.space_group_name_H-M   'P 1'
#
loop_
_entity.id
_entity.type
_entity.pdbx_description
1 polymer ?
#
loop_
_entity_poly.entity_id
_entity_poly.type
_entity_poly.pdbx_seq_one_letter_code
_entity_poly.pdbx_strand_id
1 'polypeptide(L)'
;MDRRNFFRKSMVGSASLMTLASLNSRKGWAFNKVESGKPVILGGEKSFKGQWPKWPVWNSATDDKQLLEVMRSGVWSRNKVTSEFESKWAEMLGAKRSLAVVNGTNALNTSLAQLEIGWG
;
A
#
# COMPACT_ATOMS: atom_id res chain seq x y z
N MET A 1 11.08 9.63 -30.15
CA MET A 1 9.99 10.52 -29.68
C MET A 1 10.59 11.55 -28.73
N ASP A 2 10.52 12.83 -29.11
CA ASP A 2 11.25 13.91 -28.43
C ASP A 2 10.47 14.46 -27.22
N ARG A 3 11.07 14.37 -26.02
CA ARG A 3 10.46 14.83 -24.76
C ARG A 3 10.00 16.30 -24.82
N ARG A 4 10.72 17.15 -25.55
CA ARG A 4 10.41 18.58 -25.70
C ARG A 4 9.12 18.85 -26.50
N ASN A 5 8.78 17.98 -27.45
CA ASN A 5 7.57 18.11 -28.26
C ASN A 5 6.31 17.59 -27.55
N PHE A 6 6.47 16.77 -26.51
CA PHE A 6 5.35 16.29 -25.69
C PHE A 6 4.81 17.39 -24.75
N PHE A 7 5.69 18.11 -24.05
CA PHE A 7 5.28 19.19 -23.13
C PHE A 7 4.55 20.34 -23.84
N ARG A 8 4.91 20.64 -25.09
CA ARG A 8 4.26 21.70 -25.88
C ARG A 8 2.84 21.31 -26.34
N LYS A 9 2.56 20.01 -26.53
CA LYS A 9 1.24 19.51 -26.93
C LYS A 9 0.24 19.43 -25.77
N SER A 10 0.70 19.30 -24.53
CA SER A 10 -0.17 19.21 -23.35
C SER A 10 -0.78 20.55 -22.90
N MET A 11 -0.32 21.69 -23.43
CA MET A 11 -0.75 23.02 -23.00
C MET A 11 -1.90 23.62 -23.85
N VAL A 12 -2.30 22.96 -24.96
CA VAL A 12 -3.32 23.49 -25.89
C VAL A 12 -4.74 22.96 -25.58
N GLY A 13 -4.91 22.10 -24.56
CA GLY A 13 -6.19 21.46 -24.23
C GLY A 13 -6.99 22.07 -23.07
N SER A 14 -6.58 23.19 -22.46
CA SER A 14 -7.12 23.65 -21.17
C SER A 14 -8.09 24.84 -21.23
N ALA A 15 -8.82 25.04 -22.33
CA ALA A 15 -9.76 26.16 -22.46
C ALA A 15 -11.23 25.82 -22.13
N SER A 16 -11.58 24.57 -21.80
CA SER A 16 -12.99 24.15 -21.65
C SER A 16 -13.39 23.57 -20.28
N LEU A 17 -12.52 23.57 -19.27
CA LEU A 17 -12.81 22.94 -17.96
C LEU A 17 -13.20 23.90 -16.82
N MET A 18 -13.43 25.18 -17.12
CA MET A 18 -13.82 26.19 -16.12
C MET A 18 -15.31 26.14 -15.70
N THR A 19 -16.10 25.16 -16.16
CA THR A 19 -17.56 25.11 -15.88
C THR A 19 -18.04 23.92 -15.02
N LEU A 20 -17.15 23.13 -14.41
CA LEU A 20 -17.56 22.07 -13.46
C LEU A 20 -17.07 22.28 -12.02
N ALA A 21 -16.72 23.52 -11.64
CA ALA A 21 -16.38 23.88 -10.26
C ALA A 21 -17.59 23.90 -9.28
N SER A 22 -18.78 23.44 -9.69
CA SER A 22 -20.03 23.56 -8.92
C SER A 22 -20.56 22.27 -8.29
N LEU A 23 -19.90 21.11 -8.41
CA LEU A 23 -20.34 19.90 -7.69
C LEU A 23 -19.39 19.57 -6.54
N ASN A 24 -19.72 20.23 -5.44
CA ASN A 24 -19.33 19.93 -4.08
C ASN A 24 -19.54 18.44 -3.75
N SER A 25 -18.46 17.65 -3.65
CA SER A 25 -18.33 16.45 -2.80
C SER A 25 -17.10 15.63 -3.18
N ARG A 26 -16.07 15.64 -2.33
CA ARG A 26 -15.43 14.45 -1.73
C ARG A 26 -14.11 14.82 -1.09
N LYS A 27 -14.02 14.55 0.21
CA LYS A 27 -12.78 14.18 0.89
C LYS A 27 -12.00 13.21 0.00
N GLY A 28 -10.91 13.66 -0.60
CA GLY A 28 -10.14 12.86 -1.54
C GLY A 28 -8.78 13.49 -1.74
N TRP A 29 -7.82 13.02 -0.94
CA TRP A 29 -6.40 13.37 -0.97
C TRP A 29 -6.09 14.86 -0.74
N ALA A 30 -5.63 15.16 0.47
CA ALA A 30 -4.90 16.39 0.75
C ALA A 30 -3.66 16.42 -0.16
N PHE A 31 -3.73 17.18 -1.25
CA PHE A 31 -2.53 17.70 -1.88
C PHE A 31 -1.93 18.68 -0.88
N ASN A 32 -1.03 18.17 -0.02
CA ASN A 32 -0.19 19.04 0.78
C ASN A 32 0.52 19.97 -0.20
N LYS A 33 0.29 21.28 -0.04
CA LYS A 33 1.12 22.31 -0.65
C LYS A 33 2.56 21.93 -0.30
N VAL A 34 3.36 21.53 -1.30
CA VAL A 34 4.81 21.40 -1.12
C VAL A 34 5.32 22.82 -1.02
N GLU A 35 5.18 23.43 0.16
CA GLU A 35 6.05 24.53 0.52
C GLU A 35 7.45 23.91 0.56
N SER A 36 8.27 24.32 -0.41
CA SER A 36 9.68 23.96 -0.48
C SER A 36 10.42 24.68 0.66
N GLY A 37 10.08 24.31 1.90
CA GLY A 37 10.83 24.69 3.08
C GLY A 37 12.25 24.15 2.97
N LYS A 38 13.20 24.87 3.56
CA LYS A 38 14.59 24.44 3.64
C LYS A 38 14.64 22.97 4.11
N PRO A 39 15.42 22.08 3.48
CA PRO A 39 15.57 20.72 3.99
C PRO A 39 16.04 20.70 5.44
N VAL A 40 15.57 19.73 6.24
CA VAL A 40 15.96 19.59 7.66
C VAL A 40 17.47 19.51 7.82
N ILE A 41 18.15 18.80 6.92
CA ILE A 41 19.62 18.67 6.92
C ILE A 41 20.33 20.02 6.72
N LEU A 42 19.65 21.00 6.11
CA LEU A 42 20.15 22.36 5.91
C LEU A 42 19.64 23.33 6.99
N GLY A 43 19.01 22.85 8.07
CA GLY A 43 18.48 23.67 9.15
C GLY A 43 17.04 24.16 8.93
N GLY A 44 16.26 23.47 8.11
CA GLY A 44 14.81 23.67 8.05
C GLY A 44 14.04 22.87 9.11
N GLU A 45 12.73 23.13 9.18
CA GLU A 45 11.88 22.49 10.18
C GLU A 45 11.63 21.00 9.89
N LYS A 46 11.54 20.19 10.96
CA LYS A 46 11.22 18.76 10.87
C LYS A 46 9.88 18.56 10.14
N SER A 47 9.85 17.62 9.20
CA SER A 47 8.63 17.26 8.44
C SER A 47 7.51 16.69 9.31
N PHE A 48 7.84 16.18 10.51
CA PHE A 48 6.89 15.71 11.49
C PHE A 48 7.30 16.20 12.88
N LYS A 49 6.38 16.90 13.56
CA LYS A 49 6.61 17.50 14.89
C LYS A 49 5.90 16.74 16.03
N GLY A 50 5.17 15.66 15.71
CA GLY A 50 4.41 14.87 16.69
C GLY A 50 5.17 13.65 17.24
N GLN A 51 4.47 12.84 18.03
CA GLN A 51 4.95 11.51 18.41
C GLN A 51 4.47 10.47 17.40
N TRP A 52 5.34 9.53 17.06
CA TRP A 52 4.97 8.41 16.21
C TRP A 52 4.04 7.45 16.98
N PRO A 53 3.03 6.88 16.31
CA PRO A 53 2.22 5.85 16.94
C PRO A 53 3.11 4.64 17.28
N LYS A 54 2.75 3.96 18.36
CA LYS A 54 3.38 2.68 18.71
C LYS A 54 3.07 1.64 17.64
N TRP A 55 4.07 0.85 17.27
CA TRP A 55 3.95 -0.26 16.33
C TRP A 55 4.52 -1.54 16.96
N PRO A 56 3.93 -2.73 16.71
CA PRO A 56 2.70 -2.98 15.94
C PRO A 56 1.44 -2.46 16.66
N VAL A 57 0.39 -2.19 15.88
CA VAL A 57 -0.94 -1.92 16.42
C VAL A 57 -1.61 -3.26 16.70
N TRP A 58 -1.99 -3.50 17.96
CA TRP A 58 -2.71 -4.69 18.39
C TRP A 58 -4.02 -4.26 19.06
N ASN A 59 -5.14 -4.83 18.61
CA ASN A 59 -6.46 -4.59 19.18
C ASN A 59 -6.93 -5.82 19.94
N SER A 60 -6.70 -5.84 21.26
CA SER A 60 -7.09 -6.96 22.14
C SER A 60 -8.56 -7.36 22.03
N ALA A 61 -9.48 -6.44 21.73
CA ALA A 61 -10.90 -6.78 21.60
C ALA A 61 -11.19 -7.70 20.38
N THR A 62 -10.35 -7.64 19.34
CA THR A 62 -10.55 -8.39 18.09
C THR A 62 -9.50 -9.48 17.91
N ASP A 63 -8.24 -9.15 18.15
CA ASP A 63 -7.08 -9.99 17.78
C ASP A 63 -6.86 -11.13 18.79
N ASP A 64 -7.07 -10.88 20.09
CA ASP A 64 -6.88 -11.89 21.15
C ASP A 64 -7.81 -13.08 20.94
N LYS A 65 -9.06 -12.82 20.51
CA LYS A 65 -10.04 -13.89 20.27
C LYS A 65 -9.60 -14.81 19.13
N GLN A 66 -9.13 -14.24 18.01
CA GLN A 66 -8.69 -15.03 16.85
C GLN A 66 -7.43 -15.85 17.19
N LEU A 67 -6.49 -15.24 17.91
CA LEU A 67 -5.30 -15.92 18.38
C LEU A 67 -5.65 -17.11 19.29
N LEU A 68 -6.51 -16.89 20.30
CA LEU A 68 -6.92 -17.92 21.24
C LEU A 68 -7.69 -19.07 20.56
N GLU A 69 -8.50 -18.77 19.55
CA GLU A 69 -9.21 -19.78 18.76
C GLU A 69 -8.23 -20.71 18.03
N VAL A 70 -7.22 -20.16 17.35
CA VAL A 70 -6.17 -20.95 16.68
C VAL A 70 -5.40 -21.79 17.71
N MET A 71 -4.98 -21.18 18.81
CA MET A 71 -4.24 -21.88 19.86
C MET A 71 -5.03 -23.06 20.44
N ARG A 72 -6.32 -22.86 20.74
CA ARG A 72 -7.20 -23.90 21.28
C ARG A 72 -7.57 -24.98 20.26
N SER A 73 -7.59 -24.64 18.96
CA SER A 73 -7.92 -25.60 17.91
C SER A 73 -6.89 -26.71 17.75
N GLY A 74 -5.65 -26.50 18.20
CA GLY A 74 -4.52 -27.40 17.95
C GLY A 74 -4.05 -27.45 16.49
N VAL A 75 -4.65 -26.66 15.60
CA VAL A 75 -4.28 -26.58 14.18
C VAL A 75 -3.33 -25.40 13.99
N TRP A 76 -2.02 -25.67 14.05
CA TRP A 76 -0.96 -24.66 13.88
C TRP A 76 -0.23 -24.79 12.55
N SER A 77 -0.86 -25.48 11.60
CA SER A 77 -0.42 -25.56 10.22
C SER A 77 -1.21 -24.57 9.36
N ARG A 78 -0.92 -24.55 8.05
CA ARG A 78 -1.64 -23.71 7.09
C ARG A 78 -3.13 -24.04 6.92
N ASN A 79 -3.63 -25.05 7.62
CA ASN A 79 -5.01 -25.50 7.46
C ASN A 79 -6.00 -24.44 8.01
N LYS A 80 -7.08 -24.19 7.25
CA LYS A 80 -8.16 -23.23 7.55
C LYS A 80 -7.75 -21.76 7.51
N VAL A 81 -7.06 -21.27 8.56
CA VAL A 81 -6.87 -19.81 8.76
C VAL A 81 -6.00 -19.20 7.67
N THR A 82 -4.94 -19.88 7.25
CA THR A 82 -4.10 -19.40 6.15
C THR A 82 -4.88 -19.37 4.83
N SER A 83 -5.72 -20.35 4.55
CA SER A 83 -6.55 -20.37 3.34
C SER A 83 -7.60 -19.25 3.33
N GLU A 84 -8.20 -18.95 4.49
CA GLU A 84 -9.11 -17.81 4.65
C GLU A 84 -8.39 -16.48 4.40
N PHE A 85 -7.21 -16.31 5.00
CA PHE A 85 -6.36 -15.14 4.76
C PHE A 85 -6.02 -15.00 3.27
N GLU A 86 -5.58 -16.07 2.61
CA GLU A 86 -5.23 -16.06 1.20
C GLU A 86 -6.42 -15.65 0.31
N SER A 87 -7.63 -16.11 0.62
CA SER A 87 -8.84 -15.73 -0.11
C SER A 87 -9.16 -14.24 0.07
N LYS A 88 -9.21 -13.76 1.32
CA LYS A 88 -9.52 -12.35 1.63
C LYS A 88 -8.45 -11.40 1.10
N TRP A 89 -7.19 -11.82 1.14
CA TRP A 89 -6.07 -11.03 0.64
C TRP A 89 -6.08 -10.93 -0.89
N ALA A 90 -6.41 -12.03 -1.59
CA ALA A 90 -6.58 -12.01 -3.03
C ALA A 90 -7.71 -11.07 -3.46
N GLU A 91 -8.85 -11.11 -2.77
CA GLU A 91 -9.98 -10.20 -3.00
C GLU A 91 -9.59 -8.74 -2.77
N MET A 92 -8.93 -8.44 -1.65
CA MET A 92 -8.46 -7.09 -1.33
C MET A 92 -7.53 -6.52 -2.39
N LEU A 93 -6.64 -7.34 -2.94
CA LEU A 93 -5.69 -6.94 -3.99
C LEU A 93 -6.30 -6.94 -5.40
N GLY A 94 -7.50 -7.48 -5.59
CA GLY A 94 -8.06 -7.73 -6.92
C GLY A 94 -7.29 -8.79 -7.72
N ALA A 95 -6.56 -9.68 -7.04
CA ALA A 95 -5.80 -10.76 -7.64
C ALA A 95 -6.64 -12.04 -7.72
N LYS A 96 -6.39 -12.89 -8.73
CA LYS A 96 -7.11 -14.17 -8.88
C LYS A 96 -6.81 -15.14 -7.72
N ARG A 97 -5.57 -15.12 -7.22
CA ARG A 97 -5.07 -16.01 -6.16
C ARG A 97 -4.01 -15.26 -5.36
N SER A 98 -3.85 -15.62 -4.09
CA SER A 98 -2.71 -15.22 -3.27
C SER A 98 -2.15 -16.43 -2.54
N LEU A 99 -0.85 -16.41 -2.22
CA LEU A 99 -0.16 -17.49 -1.51
C LEU A 99 0.60 -16.87 -0.33
N ALA A 100 0.24 -17.28 0.88
CA ALA A 100 0.92 -16.87 2.09
C ALA A 100 2.13 -17.76 2.34
N VAL A 101 3.28 -17.10 2.55
CA VAL A 101 4.56 -17.72 2.87
C VAL A 101 5.15 -17.08 4.11
N VAL A 102 6.27 -17.62 4.59
CA VAL A 102 6.85 -17.28 5.90
C VAL A 102 7.29 -15.81 6.02
N ASN A 103 7.72 -15.18 4.92
CA ASN A 103 8.15 -13.78 4.88
C ASN A 103 8.22 -13.25 3.44
N GLY A 104 8.54 -11.96 3.29
CA GLY A 104 8.66 -11.30 1.98
C GLY A 104 9.78 -11.83 1.09
N THR A 105 10.96 -12.16 1.65
CA THR A 105 12.08 -12.71 0.86
C THR A 105 11.71 -14.04 0.21
N ASN A 106 11.05 -14.93 0.97
CA ASN A 106 10.58 -16.21 0.45
C ASN A 106 9.46 -16.02 -0.59
N ALA A 107 8.64 -14.97 -0.46
CA ALA A 107 7.62 -14.65 -1.46
C ALA A 107 8.26 -14.29 -2.81
N LEU A 108 9.32 -13.48 -2.79
CA LEU A 108 10.09 -13.13 -3.98
C LEU A 108 10.83 -14.34 -4.56
N ASN A 109 11.48 -15.15 -3.73
CA ASN A 109 12.14 -16.36 -4.21
C ASN A 109 11.14 -17.33 -4.84
N THR A 110 9.96 -17.50 -4.24
CA THR A 110 8.90 -18.36 -4.77
C THR A 110 8.38 -17.84 -6.11
N SER A 111 8.18 -16.53 -6.26
CA SER A 111 7.69 -15.96 -7.52
C SER A 111 8.72 -16.06 -8.65
N LEU A 112 10.01 -15.88 -8.35
CA LEU A 112 11.10 -16.07 -9.30
C LEU A 112 11.24 -17.54 -9.71
N ALA A 113 11.20 -18.46 -8.74
CA ALA A 113 11.25 -19.89 -8.99
C ALA A 113 10.06 -20.37 -9.84
N GLN A 114 8.86 -19.83 -9.61
CA GLN A 114 7.66 -20.12 -10.41
C GLN A 114 7.78 -19.67 -11.87
N LEU A 115 8.64 -18.69 -12.15
CA LEU A 115 8.97 -18.20 -13.48
C LEU A 115 10.25 -18.84 -14.05
N GLU A 116 10.79 -19.87 -13.38
CA GLU A 116 12.01 -20.58 -13.76
C GLU A 116 13.24 -19.67 -13.88
N ILE A 117 13.27 -18.60 -13.09
CA ILE A 117 14.42 -17.67 -13.05
C ILE A 117 15.46 -18.24 -12.08
N GLY A 118 16.55 -18.75 -12.65
CA GLY A 118 17.70 -19.29 -11.92
C GLY A 118 18.88 -18.33 -11.83
N TRP A 119 20.00 -18.87 -11.35
CA TRP A 119 21.30 -18.21 -11.48
C TRP A 119 21.78 -18.42 -12.93
N GLY A 120 22.06 -17.31 -13.63
CA GLY A 120 22.46 -17.21 -15.05
C GLY A 120 22.83 -18.49 -15.77
#